data_AF-A0A438II38-F1
#
_entry.id   AF-A0A438II38-F1
#
_cell.length_a   1.000
_cell.length_b   1.000
_cell.length_c   1.000
_cell.angle_alpha   90.00
_cell.angle_beta   90.00
_cell.angle_gamma   90.00
#
_symmetry.space_group_name_H-M   'P 1'
#
loop_
_entity.id
_entity.type
_entity.pdbx_description
1 polymer ?
#
loop_
_entity_poly.entity_id
_entity_poly.type
_entity_poly.pdbx_seq_one_letter_code
_entity_poly.pdbx_strand_id
1 'polypeptide(L)'
;MHEMVVEEWDREAVDGYEWRRRWEVAFSSGFERADNVVMTEEVAPEMVGSTAVVVVLSGCQIITSNCGDSRAVLCRGTQTIPLTVDQKPDREDELRRIEGEGGKVINWNGARVFGVLAMSRAIGLPYRGSTKFLVDNLD
;
A
#
# COMPACT_ATOMS: atom_id res chain seq x y z
N MET A 1 7.81 -0.72 11.52
CA MET A 1 7.13 -1.84 10.82
C MET A 1 7.37 -3.19 11.48
N HIS A 2 8.62 -3.58 11.78
CA HIS A 2 8.88 -4.82 12.55
C HIS A 2 8.15 -4.83 13.90
N GLU A 3 8.16 -3.70 14.62
CA GLU A 3 7.37 -3.51 15.85
C GLU A 3 5.85 -3.70 15.63
N MET A 4 5.30 -3.25 14.50
CA MET A 4 3.86 -3.39 14.21
C MET A 4 3.48 -4.85 14.01
N VAL A 5 4.36 -5.60 13.34
CA VAL A 5 4.16 -7.03 13.12
C VAL A 5 4.18 -7.76 14.46
N VAL A 6 5.11 -7.41 15.37
CA VAL A 6 5.17 -7.97 16.72
C VAL A 6 3.91 -7.63 17.52
N GLU A 7 3.53 -6.34 17.57
CA GLU A 7 2.34 -5.86 18.28
C GLU A 7 1.04 -6.57 17.85
N GLU A 8 0.86 -6.81 16.54
CA GLU A 8 -0.32 -7.50 16.03
C GLU A 8 -0.28 -9.02 16.27
N TRP A 9 0.92 -9.61 16.31
CA TRP A 9 1.05 -11.06 16.50
C TRP A 9 0.89 -11.48 17.96
N ASP A 10 1.21 -10.59 18.90
CA ASP A 10 1.04 -10.79 20.34
C ASP A 10 -0.41 -10.67 20.82
N ARG A 11 -1.36 -10.23 19.97
CA ARG A 11 -2.79 -10.21 20.31
C ARG A 11 -3.39 -11.62 20.27
N GLU A 12 -4.23 -11.97 21.25
CA GLU A 12 -4.90 -13.28 21.32
C GLU A 12 -5.81 -13.52 20.10
N ALA A 13 -5.70 -14.74 19.53
CA ALA A 13 -6.40 -15.16 18.33
C ALA A 13 -7.74 -15.83 18.65
N VAL A 14 -8.82 -15.50 17.94
CA VAL A 14 -10.15 -16.10 18.11
C VAL A 14 -10.53 -17.05 16.97
N ASP A 15 -9.89 -17.04 15.79
CA ASP A 15 -10.21 -18.02 14.71
C ASP A 15 -9.13 -18.16 13.61
N GLY A 16 -9.10 -19.31 12.91
CA GLY A 16 -8.10 -19.72 11.91
C GLY A 16 -8.02 -18.88 10.61
N TYR A 17 -8.95 -17.95 10.38
CA TYR A 17 -8.87 -16.96 9.27
C TYR A 17 -8.14 -15.66 9.67
N GLU A 18 -7.62 -15.56 10.89
CA GLU A 18 -7.01 -14.31 11.40
C GLU A 18 -5.73 -13.88 10.71
N TRP A 19 -4.90 -14.79 10.23
CA TRP A 19 -3.52 -14.44 9.88
C TRP A 19 -3.43 -13.44 8.72
N ARG A 20 -4.34 -13.52 7.73
CA ARG A 20 -4.43 -12.51 6.65
C ARG A 20 -4.81 -11.17 7.23
N ARG A 21 -5.88 -11.13 8.03
CA ARG A 21 -6.36 -9.91 8.70
C ARG A 21 -5.30 -9.29 9.60
N ARG A 22 -4.49 -10.09 10.30
CA ARG A 22 -3.36 -9.62 11.12
C ARG A 22 -2.32 -8.89 10.26
N TRP A 23 -1.96 -9.44 9.09
CA TRP A 23 -1.09 -8.73 8.15
C TRP A 23 -1.75 -7.46 7.61
N GLU A 24 -3.05 -7.51 7.28
CA GLU A 24 -3.78 -6.33 6.80
C GLU A 24 -3.74 -5.19 7.82
N VAL A 25 -4.01 -5.50 9.09
CA VAL A 25 -3.95 -4.55 10.20
C VAL A 25 -2.51 -4.09 10.43
N ALA A 26 -1.53 -4.98 10.50
CA ALA A 26 -0.12 -4.63 10.75
C ALA A 26 0.43 -3.65 9.70
N PHE A 27 0.16 -3.91 8.41
CA PHE A 27 0.56 -3.00 7.35
C PHE A 27 -0.23 -1.70 7.38
N SER A 28 -1.57 -1.76 7.49
CA SER A 28 -2.39 -0.53 7.49
C SER A 28 -2.00 0.40 8.64
N SER A 29 -1.86 -0.14 9.85
CA SER A 29 -1.34 0.60 11.01
C SER A 29 0.08 1.13 10.78
N GLY A 30 0.94 0.35 10.12
CA GLY A 30 2.29 0.78 9.78
C GLY A 30 2.34 1.96 8.80
N PHE A 31 1.50 1.94 7.76
CA PHE A 31 1.37 3.06 6.81
C PHE A 31 0.72 4.28 7.47
N GLU A 32 -0.31 4.08 8.28
CA GLU A 32 -0.97 5.17 9.01
C GLU A 32 -0.02 5.85 9.99
N ARG A 33 0.79 5.09 10.74
CA ARG A 33 1.83 5.67 11.61
C ARG A 33 2.86 6.46 10.80
N ALA A 34 3.32 5.92 9.67
CA ALA A 34 4.27 6.63 8.81
C ALA A 34 3.68 7.94 8.24
N ASP A 35 2.41 7.91 7.83
CA ASP A 35 1.70 9.10 7.34
C ASP A 35 1.54 10.14 8.45
N ASN A 36 1.11 9.71 9.64
CA ASN A 36 0.96 10.59 10.79
C ASN A 36 2.28 11.26 11.17
N VAL A 37 3.40 10.53 11.22
CA VAL A 37 4.72 11.13 11.49
C VAL A 37 5.04 12.24 10.49
N VAL A 38 4.86 12.00 9.19
CA VAL A 38 5.14 13.01 8.16
C VAL A 38 4.24 14.23 8.31
N MET A 39 2.94 14.02 8.59
CA MET A 39 1.94 15.09 8.68
C MET A 39 1.99 15.88 9.98
N THR A 40 2.22 15.23 11.13
CA THR A 40 2.14 15.87 12.46
C THR A 40 3.47 16.41 12.94
N GLU A 41 4.58 15.80 12.54
CA GLU A 41 5.91 16.27 12.97
C GLU A 41 6.54 17.26 11.97
N GLU A 42 5.77 17.71 10.97
CA GLU A 42 6.19 18.66 9.91
C GLU A 42 7.54 18.29 9.27
N VAL A 43 7.80 16.98 9.16
CA VAL A 43 9.10 16.45 8.68
C VAL A 43 9.35 16.81 7.21
N ALA A 44 8.28 17.13 6.47
CA ALA A 44 8.34 17.56 5.08
C ALA A 44 7.25 18.59 4.74
N PRO A 45 7.42 19.40 3.67
CA PRO A 45 6.37 20.26 3.14
C PRO A 45 5.12 19.47 2.67
N GLU A 46 3.95 20.12 2.70
CA GLU A 46 2.63 19.53 2.42
C GLU A 46 2.48 18.81 1.06
N MET A 47 3.33 19.15 0.09
CA MET A 47 3.31 18.56 -1.26
C MET A 47 4.41 17.52 -1.49
N VAL A 48 5.06 17.05 -0.42
CA VAL A 48 6.08 16.00 -0.47
C VAL A 48 5.48 14.70 0.02
N GLY A 49 5.62 13.64 -0.78
CA GLY A 49 5.24 12.30 -0.38
C GLY A 49 6.12 11.24 -1.01
N SER A 50 5.89 10.01 -0.59
CA SER A 50 6.61 8.85 -1.10
C SER A 50 5.67 7.70 -1.43
N THR A 51 6.06 6.92 -2.45
CA THR A 51 5.54 5.56 -2.60
C THR A 51 6.28 4.61 -1.67
N ALA A 52 5.70 3.45 -1.43
CA ALA A 52 6.34 2.38 -0.70
C ALA A 52 5.78 1.03 -1.16
N VAL A 53 6.69 0.12 -1.47
CA VAL A 53 6.39 -1.31 -1.64
C VAL A 53 7.18 -2.07 -0.59
N VAL A 54 6.52 -2.96 0.14
CA VAL A 54 7.13 -3.77 1.18
C VAL A 54 6.90 -5.24 0.90
N VAL A 55 7.96 -6.03 1.06
CA VAL A 55 7.94 -7.49 0.99
C VAL A 55 8.46 -8.03 2.31
N VAL A 56 7.65 -8.86 2.97
CA VAL A 56 8.06 -9.63 4.15
C VAL A 56 8.21 -11.08 3.73
N LEU A 57 9.40 -11.63 3.97
CA LEU A 57 9.75 -13.00 3.67
C LEU A 57 9.77 -13.81 4.96
N SER A 58 9.07 -14.94 4.96
CA SER A 58 9.11 -15.97 5.99
C SER A 58 9.59 -17.29 5.38
N GLY A 59 9.86 -18.29 6.21
CA GLY A 59 10.25 -19.63 5.76
C GLY A 59 9.23 -20.31 4.83
N CYS A 60 7.96 -19.88 4.87
CA CYS A 60 6.88 -20.47 4.07
C CYS A 60 6.00 -19.46 3.33
N GLN A 61 6.25 -18.14 3.46
CA GLN A 61 5.34 -17.12 2.93
C GLN A 61 6.09 -15.93 2.33
N ILE A 62 5.54 -15.38 1.25
CA ILE A 62 5.87 -14.06 0.72
C ILE A 62 4.65 -13.17 0.90
N ILE A 63 4.79 -12.15 1.76
CA ILE A 63 3.72 -11.19 2.04
C ILE A 63 4.13 -9.85 1.43
N THR A 64 3.25 -9.27 0.61
CA THR A 64 3.51 -7.97 -0.01
C THR A 64 2.45 -6.94 0.30
N SER A 65 2.89 -5.69 0.31
CA SER A 65 2.07 -4.53 0.62
C SER A 65 2.54 -3.34 -0.22
N ASN A 66 1.62 -2.64 -0.87
CA ASN A 66 1.94 -1.55 -1.79
C ASN A 66 1.11 -0.29 -1.49
N CYS A 67 1.79 0.85 -1.50
CA CYS A 67 1.25 2.20 -1.45
C CYS A 67 1.95 3.06 -2.52
N GLY A 68 1.29 3.28 -3.66
CA GLY A 68 1.77 4.01 -4.83
C GLY A 68 1.95 3.13 -6.06
N ASP A 69 2.85 3.56 -6.94
CA ASP A 69 3.13 2.94 -8.23
C ASP A 69 4.51 2.27 -8.31
N SER A 70 5.15 2.03 -7.16
CA SER A 70 6.19 1.02 -7.04
C SER A 70 5.62 -0.39 -7.22
N ARG A 71 6.47 -1.36 -7.58
CA ARG A 71 6.04 -2.73 -7.90
C ARG A 71 6.99 -3.80 -7.38
N ALA A 72 6.42 -4.86 -6.79
CA ALA A 72 7.13 -6.09 -6.47
C ALA A 72 6.73 -7.20 -7.46
N VAL A 73 7.72 -7.96 -7.91
CA VAL A 73 7.56 -9.05 -8.88
C VAL A 73 8.43 -10.22 -8.42
N LEU A 74 7.87 -11.42 -8.40
CA LEU A 74 8.56 -12.66 -8.08
C LEU A 74 8.97 -13.36 -9.38
N CYS A 75 10.23 -13.78 -9.46
CA CYS A 75 10.68 -14.71 -10.48
C CYS A 75 10.70 -16.13 -9.88
N ARG A 76 9.91 -17.05 -10.43
CA ARG A 76 9.86 -18.46 -10.01
C ARG A 76 10.10 -19.35 -11.24
N GLY A 77 11.30 -19.90 -11.35
CA GLY A 77 11.74 -20.63 -12.54
C GLY A 77 11.79 -19.70 -13.77
N THR A 78 10.96 -19.98 -14.77
CA THR A 78 10.80 -19.15 -15.97
C THR A 78 9.59 -18.21 -15.91
N GLN A 79 8.85 -18.21 -14.80
CA GLN A 79 7.64 -17.41 -14.64
C GLN A 79 7.93 -16.10 -13.90
N THR A 80 7.30 -15.03 -14.39
CA THR A 80 7.30 -13.71 -13.76
C THR A 80 5.93 -13.46 -13.15
N ILE A 81 5.85 -13.40 -11.83
CA ILE A 81 4.60 -13.33 -11.07
C ILE A 81 4.51 -11.95 -10.41
N PRO A 82 3.59 -11.06 -10.84
CA PRO A 82 3.41 -9.78 -10.18
C PRO A 82 2.87 -9.99 -8.76
N LEU A 83 3.61 -9.54 -7.76
CA LEU A 83 3.19 -9.60 -6.36
C LEU A 83 2.41 -8.37 -5.93
N THR A 84 2.50 -7.25 -6.65
CA THR A 84 1.70 -6.06 -6.36
C THR A 84 1.09 -5.47 -7.64
N VAL A 85 0.07 -4.63 -7.45
CA VAL A 85 -0.59 -3.90 -8.53
C VAL A 85 -0.45 -2.41 -8.24
N ASP A 86 0.09 -1.67 -9.21
CA ASP A 86 0.26 -0.23 -9.12
C ASP A 86 -1.08 0.45 -8.84
N GLN A 87 -1.04 1.48 -8.01
CA GLN A 87 -2.19 2.31 -7.67
C GLN A 87 -2.14 3.57 -8.54
N LYS A 88 -2.60 3.40 -9.78
CA LYS A 88 -2.66 4.45 -10.80
C LYS A 88 -4.04 5.13 -10.78
N PRO A 89 -4.12 6.45 -11.02
CA PRO A 89 -5.39 7.19 -10.98
C PRO A 89 -6.47 6.70 -11.95
N ASP A 90 -6.08 6.10 -13.09
CA ASP A 90 -6.98 5.54 -14.10
C ASP A 90 -7.39 4.08 -13.86
N ARG A 91 -6.89 3.45 -12.78
CA ARG A 91 -7.37 2.12 -12.37
C ARG A 91 -8.82 2.26 -11.89
N GLU A 92 -9.73 1.42 -12.38
CA GLU A 92 -11.18 1.62 -12.22
C GLU A 92 -11.66 1.76 -10.75
N ASP A 93 -11.06 1.01 -9.82
CA ASP A 93 -11.33 1.14 -8.38
C ASP A 93 -10.75 2.43 -7.79
N GLU A 94 -9.56 2.85 -8.22
CA GLU A 94 -8.93 4.10 -7.79
C GLU A 94 -9.66 5.32 -8.34
N LEU A 95 -10.04 5.31 -9.62
CA LEU A 95 -10.80 6.36 -10.27
C LEU A 95 -12.12 6.59 -9.53
N ARG A 96 -12.87 5.51 -9.28
CA ARG A 96 -14.14 5.59 -8.51
C ARG A 96 -13.93 6.12 -7.11
N ARG A 97 -12.86 5.72 -6.42
CA ARG A 97 -12.52 6.22 -5.09
C ARG A 97 -12.23 7.73 -5.13
N ILE A 98 -11.36 8.16 -6.05
CA ILE A 98 -10.97 9.57 -6.22
C ILE A 98 -12.20 10.43 -6.52
N GLU A 99 -13.02 10.05 -7.50
CA GLU A 99 -14.21 10.81 -7.90
C GLU A 99 -15.29 10.78 -6.81
N GLY A 100 -15.45 9.65 -6.12
CA GLY A 100 -16.38 9.51 -5.00
C GLY A 100 -16.04 10.40 -3.80
N GLU A 101 -14.76 10.74 -3.62
CA GLU A 101 -14.26 11.68 -2.61
C GLU A 101 -14.21 13.14 -3.11
N GLY A 102 -14.76 13.45 -4.29
CA GLY A 102 -14.77 14.79 -4.89
C GLY A 102 -13.49 15.17 -5.64
N GLY A 103 -12.57 14.22 -5.81
CA GLY A 103 -11.37 14.33 -6.62
C GLY A 103 -11.64 14.33 -8.12
N LYS A 104 -10.59 14.62 -8.92
CA LYS A 104 -10.64 14.50 -10.39
C LYS A 104 -9.39 13.80 -10.91
N VAL A 105 -9.57 12.97 -11.93
CA VAL A 105 -8.45 12.42 -12.71
C VAL A 105 -8.38 13.16 -14.04
N ILE A 106 -7.25 13.82 -14.29
CA ILE A 106 -7.01 14.63 -15.48
C ILE A 106 -5.88 13.98 -16.26
N ASN A 107 -6.09 13.74 -17.56
CA ASN A 107 -5.02 13.27 -18.42
C ASN A 107 -4.10 14.43 -18.81
N TRP A 108 -2.93 14.50 -18.19
CA TRP A 108 -1.91 15.51 -18.43
C TRP A 108 -0.53 14.83 -18.45
N ASN A 109 -0.10 14.39 -19.63
CA ASN A 109 1.03 13.47 -19.79
C ASN A 109 0.87 12.21 -18.92
N GLY A 110 -0.31 11.58 -19.02
CA GLY A 110 -0.74 10.45 -18.19
C GLY A 110 -1.88 10.83 -17.24
N ALA A 111 -2.58 9.82 -16.72
CA ALA A 111 -3.65 10.02 -15.75
C ALA A 111 -3.08 10.55 -14.43
N ARG A 112 -3.59 11.70 -13.98
CA ARG A 112 -3.11 12.37 -12.77
C ARG A 112 -4.24 12.84 -11.88
N VAL A 113 -4.10 12.66 -10.57
CA VAL A 113 -5.01 13.24 -9.58
C VAL A 113 -4.84 14.76 -9.60
N PHE A 114 -5.93 15.47 -9.90
CA PHE A 114 -5.99 16.91 -10.19
C PHE A 114 -4.94 17.42 -11.19
N GLY A 115 -4.49 16.56 -12.11
CA GLY A 115 -3.45 16.94 -13.08
C GLY A 115 -2.03 16.99 -12.50
N VAL A 116 -1.83 16.66 -11.22
CA VAL A 116 -0.54 16.75 -10.52
C VAL A 116 0.07 15.37 -10.31
N LEU A 117 -0.58 14.50 -9.54
CA LEU A 117 0.02 13.24 -9.04
C LEU A 117 -0.26 12.07 -9.98
N ALA A 118 0.78 11.38 -10.44
CA ALA A 118 0.66 10.22 -11.34
C ALA A 118 0.34 8.88 -10.62
N MET A 119 0.27 8.90 -9.29
CA MET A 119 -0.17 7.81 -8.43
C MET A 119 -1.42 8.24 -7.65
N SER A 120 -2.28 7.28 -7.30
CA SER A 120 -3.53 7.54 -6.55
C SER A 120 -3.39 7.40 -5.04
N ARG A 121 -2.26 6.87 -4.56
CA ARG A 121 -1.96 6.60 -3.15
C ARG A 121 -0.48 6.91 -2.87
N ALA A 122 -0.20 7.52 -1.72
CA ALA A 122 1.16 7.81 -1.26
C ALA A 122 1.15 8.10 0.25
N ILE A 123 2.32 7.97 0.89
CA ILE A 123 2.55 8.43 2.26
C ILE A 123 2.91 9.92 2.22
N GLY A 124 2.40 10.71 3.16
CA GLY A 124 2.69 12.13 3.29
C GLY A 124 1.89 13.02 2.35
N LEU A 125 0.91 12.46 1.61
CA LEU A 125 0.02 13.22 0.73
C LEU A 125 -1.44 13.03 1.13
N PRO A 126 -2.31 14.02 0.89
CA PRO A 126 -3.73 13.98 1.30
C PRO A 126 -4.56 12.86 0.65
N TYR A 127 -4.02 12.17 -0.35
CA TYR A 127 -4.68 11.07 -1.05
C TYR A 127 -4.37 9.74 -0.35
N ARG A 128 -5.16 9.46 0.68
CA ARG A 128 -5.01 8.29 1.55
C ARG A 128 -5.19 7.00 0.76
N GLY A 129 -4.17 6.14 0.83
CA GLY A 129 -4.26 4.80 0.28
C GLY A 129 -4.76 3.80 1.31
N SER A 130 -5.84 3.09 0.98
CA SER A 130 -5.98 1.73 1.52
C SER A 130 -4.83 0.86 0.98
N THR A 131 -4.57 -0.29 1.58
CA THR A 131 -3.48 -1.17 1.17
C THR A 131 -4.06 -2.35 0.38
N LYS A 132 -3.43 -2.74 -0.73
CA LYS A 132 -3.83 -3.97 -1.46
C LYS A 132 -2.82 -5.08 -1.14
N PHE A 133 -3.34 -6.22 -0.70
CA PHE A 133 -2.56 -7.36 -0.24
C PHE A 133 -2.55 -8.47 -1.28
N LEU A 134 -1.36 -9.01 -1.54
CA LEU A 134 -1.20 -10.32 -2.17
C LEU A 134 -0.27 -11.13 -1.29
N VAL A 135 -0.76 -12.29 -0.87
CA VAL A 135 0.02 -13.31 -0.17
C VAL A 135 0.10 -14.50 -1.09
N ASP A 136 1.32 -14.89 -1.43
CA ASP A 136 1.61 -16.13 -2.14
C ASP A 136 2.23 -17.13 -1.17
N ASN A 137 1.68 -18.34 -1.12
CA ASN A 137 2.29 -19.43 -0.38
C ASN A 137 3.41 -20.01 -1.23
N LEU A 138 4.52 -20.39 -0.60
CA LEU A 138 5.68 -20.96 -1.29
C LEU A 138 5.48 -22.43 -1.73
N ASP A 139 4.24 -22.94 -1.68
CA ASP A 139 3.88 -24.32 -1.99
C ASP A 139 3.79 -24.58 -3.51
#